data_AF-A0A556VZ32-F1
#
_entry.id   AF-A0A556VZ32-F1
#
_cell.length_a   1.000
_cell.length_b   1.000
_cell.length_c   1.000
_cell.angle_alpha   90.00
_cell.angle_beta   90.00
_cell.angle_gamma   90.00
#
_symmetry.space_group_name_H-M   'P 1'
#
loop_
_entity.id
_entity.type
_entity.pdbx_description
1 polymer ?
#
loop_
_entity_poly.entity_id
_entity_poly.type
_entity_poly.pdbx_seq_one_letter_code
_entity_poly.pdbx_strand_id
1 'polypeptide(L)'
;MSKLIRTFPTRTALAPLLLTLAVPVLAHQETTETSPENGTTVNGSPEQIGVAFDGVMRITQFEVTGPDGVVNLERQPGSEEVERFFTQPQQALPAGDYEVNWRGLSTDGHMMSESFNFSVED
;
A
#
# COMPACT_ATOMS: atom_id res chain seq x y z
N MET A 1 47.40 -70.39 -4.43
CA MET A 1 47.78 -68.98 -4.68
C MET A 1 46.51 -68.18 -4.90
N SER A 2 46.43 -67.01 -4.24
CA SER A 2 45.52 -65.87 -4.49
C SER A 2 44.02 -65.97 -4.14
N LYS A 3 43.64 -65.23 -3.09
CA LYS A 3 42.27 -64.83 -2.68
C LYS A 3 41.63 -63.86 -3.69
N LEU A 4 40.30 -63.78 -3.72
CA LEU A 4 39.61 -62.49 -3.90
C LEU A 4 38.37 -62.39 -3.02
N ILE A 5 38.50 -61.60 -1.96
CA ILE A 5 37.43 -61.12 -1.09
C ILE A 5 36.85 -59.88 -1.79
N ARG A 6 35.57 -59.90 -2.14
CA ARG A 6 34.86 -58.71 -2.65
C ARG A 6 34.34 -57.92 -1.44
N THR A 7 35.03 -56.84 -1.09
CA THR A 7 34.55 -55.81 -0.18
C THR A 7 33.57 -54.90 -0.92
N PHE A 8 32.36 -54.73 -0.37
CA PHE A 8 31.39 -53.75 -0.83
C PHE A 8 31.73 -52.38 -0.22
N PRO A 9 31.81 -51.28 -1.00
CA PRO A 9 32.13 -49.97 -0.43
C PRO A 9 30.90 -49.34 0.23
N THR A 10 31.03 -48.98 1.51
CA THR A 10 30.07 -48.16 2.25
C THR A 10 30.10 -46.73 1.70
N ARG A 11 29.02 -46.28 1.05
CA ARG A 11 28.87 -44.89 0.57
C ARG A 11 28.31 -44.02 1.69
N THR A 12 29.16 -43.23 2.34
CA THR A 12 28.73 -42.13 3.21
C THR A 12 28.25 -40.98 2.32
N ALA A 13 26.95 -40.69 2.32
CA ALA A 13 26.38 -39.58 1.55
C ALA A 13 26.45 -38.29 2.40
N LEU A 14 27.21 -37.29 1.95
CA LEU A 14 27.14 -35.92 2.45
C LEU A 14 25.92 -35.23 1.80
N ALA A 15 24.98 -34.76 2.61
CA ALA A 15 23.86 -33.93 2.13
C ALA A 15 24.33 -32.46 1.99
N PRO A 16 24.06 -31.78 0.85
CA PRO A 16 24.34 -30.35 0.72
C PRO A 16 23.31 -29.53 1.51
N LEU A 17 23.79 -28.64 2.38
CA LEU A 17 22.97 -27.64 3.05
C LEU A 17 22.69 -26.49 2.07
N LEU A 18 21.49 -26.47 1.49
CA LEU A 18 21.02 -25.34 0.68
C LEU A 18 20.68 -24.16 1.60
N LEU A 19 21.55 -23.16 1.67
CA LEU A 19 21.20 -21.83 2.20
C LEU A 19 20.43 -21.08 1.11
N THR A 20 19.11 -21.01 1.27
CA THR A 20 18.27 -20.10 0.49
C THR A 20 18.47 -18.67 1.01
N LEU A 21 19.15 -17.82 0.24
CA LEU A 21 19.12 -16.38 0.45
C LEU A 21 17.77 -15.86 -0.04
N ALA A 22 16.92 -15.39 0.86
CA ALA A 22 15.73 -14.63 0.47
C ALA A 22 16.19 -13.26 -0.04
N VAL A 23 16.01 -12.99 -1.33
CA VAL A 23 16.13 -11.63 -1.87
C VAL A 23 14.88 -10.84 -1.50
N PRO A 24 15.00 -9.62 -0.94
CA PRO A 24 13.84 -8.77 -0.77
C PRO A 24 13.27 -8.47 -2.15
N VAL A 25 12.02 -8.83 -2.39
CA VAL A 25 11.28 -8.28 -3.52
C VAL A 25 11.07 -6.80 -3.17
N LEU A 26 11.58 -5.90 -4.01
CA LEU A 26 11.24 -4.48 -3.91
C LEU A 26 9.74 -4.38 -4.18
N ALA A 27 8.95 -4.19 -3.12
CA ALA A 27 7.56 -3.80 -3.25
C ALA A 27 7.54 -2.49 -4.04
N HIS A 28 6.76 -2.46 -5.11
CA HIS A 28 6.71 -1.30 -5.99
C HIS A 28 5.82 -0.23 -5.35
N GLN A 29 6.28 1.01 -5.44
CA GLN A 29 5.64 2.28 -5.15
C GLN A 29 4.61 2.29 -4.00
N GLU A 30 5.00 2.57 -2.75
CA GLU A 30 4.10 2.54 -1.59
C GLU A 30 3.50 3.92 -1.24
N THR A 31 2.35 3.92 -0.54
CA THR A 31 1.86 5.13 0.15
C THR A 31 2.86 5.55 1.22
N THR A 32 3.36 6.78 1.15
CA THR A 32 4.31 7.33 2.12
C THR A 32 3.66 8.19 3.18
N GLU A 33 2.52 8.80 2.86
CA GLU A 33 1.82 9.72 3.76
C GLU A 33 0.31 9.70 3.45
N THR A 34 -0.48 9.86 4.51
CA THR A 34 -1.92 10.11 4.44
C THR A 34 -2.21 11.40 5.21
N SER A 35 -3.19 12.17 4.75
CA SER A 35 -3.69 13.32 5.47
C SER A 35 -5.22 13.26 5.48
N PRO A 36 -5.87 13.26 6.66
CA PRO A 36 -5.29 12.97 7.97
C PRO A 36 -4.48 11.66 8.00
N GLU A 37 -3.57 11.52 8.96
CA GLU A 37 -2.79 10.29 9.09
C GLU A 37 -3.73 9.12 9.41
N ASN A 38 -3.46 7.95 8.80
CA ASN A 38 -4.29 6.77 8.95
C ASN A 38 -4.51 6.38 10.43
N GLY A 39 -5.78 6.25 10.80
CA GLY A 39 -6.23 5.89 12.15
C GLY A 39 -6.23 7.05 13.15
N THR A 40 -5.97 8.29 12.71
CA THR A 40 -5.98 9.44 13.61
C THR A 40 -7.37 10.06 13.77
N THR A 41 -7.55 10.72 14.91
CA THR A 41 -8.69 11.60 15.17
C THR A 41 -8.22 13.05 15.00
N VAL A 42 -8.96 13.86 14.24
CA VAL A 42 -8.72 15.29 14.04
C VAL A 42 -9.81 16.12 14.69
N ASN A 43 -9.44 17.27 15.26
CA ASN A 43 -10.39 18.24 15.80
C ASN A 43 -10.88 19.15 14.67
N GLY A 44 -12.19 19.09 14.41
CA GLY A 44 -12.87 19.76 13.30
C GLY A 44 -12.61 19.13 11.94
N SER A 45 -13.34 19.63 10.93
CA SER A 45 -13.19 19.19 9.55
C SER A 45 -11.76 19.46 9.04
N PRO A 46 -11.06 18.46 8.49
CA PRO A 46 -9.72 18.67 7.95
C PRO A 46 -9.77 19.59 6.73
N GLU A 47 -8.76 20.47 6.59
CA GLU A 47 -8.62 21.35 5.42
C GLU A 47 -8.21 20.58 4.15
N GLN A 48 -7.64 19.39 4.30
CA GLN A 48 -7.25 18.53 3.18
C GLN A 48 -7.43 17.05 3.50
N ILE A 49 -7.73 16.27 2.47
CA ILE A 49 -7.74 14.81 2.49
C ILE A 49 -6.89 14.34 1.32
N GLY A 50 -5.95 13.43 1.55
CA GLY A 50 -5.05 13.01 0.49
C GLY A 50 -4.03 11.96 0.86
N VAL A 51 -3.27 11.57 -0.15
CA VAL A 51 -2.22 10.56 -0.10
C VAL A 51 -0.98 11.04 -0.86
N ALA A 52 0.19 10.69 -0.34
CA ALA A 52 1.46 10.82 -1.03
C ALA A 52 2.07 9.45 -1.29
N PHE A 53 2.83 9.35 -2.37
CA PHE A 53 3.46 8.12 -2.83
C PHE A 53 4.98 8.32 -2.92
N ASP A 54 5.75 7.26 -2.82
CA ASP A 54 7.21 7.26 -3.04
C ASP A 54 7.61 7.38 -4.53
N GLY A 55 6.63 7.55 -5.44
CA GLY A 55 6.85 8.10 -6.76
C GLY A 55 5.56 8.39 -7.52
N VAL A 56 5.66 8.52 -8.84
CA VAL A 56 4.55 9.02 -9.68
C VAL A 56 3.44 7.98 -9.90
N MET A 57 2.19 8.42 -9.74
CA MET A 57 0.97 7.65 -10.01
C MET A 57 -0.09 8.45 -10.75
N ARG A 58 -0.86 7.77 -11.61
CA ARG A 58 -2.14 8.28 -12.12
C ARG A 58 -3.28 7.76 -11.26
N ILE A 59 -3.97 8.64 -10.55
CA ILE A 59 -5.11 8.25 -9.71
C ILE A 59 -6.35 8.10 -10.58
N THR A 60 -7.07 7.00 -10.39
CA THR A 60 -8.26 6.62 -11.16
C THR A 60 -9.53 6.58 -10.32
N GLN A 61 -9.37 6.54 -8.99
CA GLN A 61 -10.46 6.65 -8.02
C GLN A 61 -9.91 7.25 -6.74
N PHE A 62 -10.68 8.17 -6.13
CA PHE A 62 -10.44 8.70 -4.81
C PHE A 62 -11.79 9.06 -4.19
N GLU A 63 -12.26 8.24 -3.25
CA GLU A 63 -13.58 8.36 -2.64
C GLU A 63 -13.44 8.44 -1.13
N VAL A 64 -14.19 9.35 -0.52
CA VAL A 64 -14.28 9.48 0.94
C VAL A 64 -15.72 9.18 1.33
N THR A 65 -15.91 8.23 2.25
CA THR A 65 -17.22 7.89 2.81
C THR A 65 -17.22 8.20 4.29
N GLY A 66 -18.25 8.90 4.76
CA GLY A 66 -18.46 9.24 6.16
C GLY A 66 -19.81 8.76 6.70
N PRO A 67 -20.22 9.24 7.88
CA PRO A 67 -21.47 8.82 8.54
C PRO A 67 -22.73 9.08 7.70
N ASP A 68 -22.70 10.14 6.88
CA ASP A 68 -23.81 10.57 6.03
C ASP A 68 -23.68 10.06 4.57
N GLY A 69 -22.70 9.19 4.30
CA GLY A 69 -22.43 8.63 2.97
C GLY A 69 -21.23 9.27 2.27
N VAL A 70 -21.26 9.30 0.93
CA VAL A 70 -20.14 9.79 0.11
C VAL A 70 -19.97 11.30 0.29
N VAL A 71 -18.73 11.72 0.58
CA VAL A 71 -18.33 13.11 0.72
C VAL A 71 -18.05 13.72 -0.66
N ASN A 72 -18.63 14.89 -0.91
CA ASN A 72 -18.29 15.67 -2.10
C ASN A 72 -16.94 16.37 -1.91
N LEU A 73 -16.01 16.12 -2.83
CA LEU A 73 -14.66 16.69 -2.82
C LEU A 73 -14.52 17.80 -3.87
N GLU A 74 -13.72 18.82 -3.61
CA GLU A 74 -13.46 19.92 -4.55
C GLU A 74 -12.78 19.45 -5.83
N ARG A 75 -11.99 18.39 -5.75
CA ARG A 75 -11.23 17.81 -6.86
C ARG A 75 -11.41 16.30 -6.91
N GLN A 76 -11.72 15.80 -8.09
CA GLN A 76 -11.69 14.37 -8.42
C GLN A 76 -10.42 14.04 -9.21
N PRO A 77 -9.95 12.78 -9.17
CA PRO A 77 -8.82 12.34 -10.00
C PRO A 77 -9.06 12.56 -11.50
N GLY A 78 -8.01 12.98 -12.21
CA GLY A 78 -8.02 13.13 -13.67
C GLY A 78 -7.00 12.25 -14.37
N SER A 79 -6.52 12.70 -15.54
CA SER A 79 -5.50 11.98 -16.31
C SER A 79 -4.06 12.31 -15.89
N GLU A 80 -3.89 13.21 -14.93
CA GLU A 80 -2.59 13.64 -14.44
C GLU A 80 -1.81 12.54 -13.71
N GLU A 81 -0.50 12.60 -13.85
CA GLU A 81 0.46 11.80 -13.12
C GLU A 81 1.04 12.65 -11.99
N VAL A 82 0.92 12.18 -10.75
CA VAL A 82 1.25 12.93 -9.53
C VAL A 82 1.95 12.04 -8.51
N GLU A 83 2.84 12.63 -7.71
CA GLU A 83 3.39 11.98 -6.50
C GLU A 83 2.47 12.17 -5.28
N ARG A 84 1.50 13.09 -5.39
CA ARG A 84 0.60 13.50 -4.32
C ARG A 84 -0.78 13.81 -4.89
N PHE A 85 -1.82 13.22 -4.31
CA PHE A 85 -3.20 13.58 -4.58
C PHE A 85 -3.87 14.06 -3.30
N PHE A 86 -4.17 15.36 -3.25
CA PHE A 86 -4.84 16.01 -2.13
C PHE A 86 -6.03 16.82 -2.66
N THR A 87 -7.10 16.83 -1.90
CA THR A 87 -8.33 17.57 -2.17
C THR A 87 -8.95 18.04 -0.87
N GLN A 88 -10.04 18.81 -0.94
CA GLN A 88 -10.76 19.34 0.21
C GLN A 88 -12.21 18.86 0.17
N PRO A 89 -12.84 18.61 1.32
CA PRO A 89 -14.29 18.50 1.39
C PRO A 89 -14.96 19.79 0.91
N GLN A 90 -16.00 19.70 0.06
CA GLN A 90 -16.78 20.87 -0.36
C GLN A 90 -17.62 21.48 0.78
N GLN A 91 -17.86 20.70 1.83
CA GLN A 91 -18.60 21.08 3.02
C GLN A 91 -17.84 20.57 4.24
N ALA A 92 -17.99 21.27 5.37
CA ALA A 92 -17.40 20.83 6.63
C ALA A 92 -17.88 19.42 7.00
N LEU A 93 -16.94 18.55 7.32
CA LEU A 93 -17.22 17.20 7.76
C LEU A 93 -17.81 17.21 9.18
N PRO A 94 -18.99 16.61 9.43
CA PRO A 94 -19.48 16.41 10.78
C PRO A 94 -18.60 15.42 11.56
N ALA A 95 -18.71 15.44 12.88
CA ALA A 95 -18.05 14.46 13.74
C ALA A 95 -18.46 13.03 13.37
N GLY A 96 -17.48 12.11 13.34
CA GLY A 96 -17.68 10.71 12.99
C GLY A 96 -16.49 10.10 12.26
N ASP A 97 -16.66 8.85 11.85
CA ASP A 97 -15.62 8.05 11.21
C ASP A 97 -15.70 8.15 9.69
N TYR A 98 -14.53 8.25 9.06
CA TYR A 98 -14.36 8.38 7.62
C TYR A 98 -13.41 7.32 7.09
N GLU A 99 -13.73 6.81 5.91
CA GLU A 99 -12.88 5.91 5.15
C GLU A 99 -12.57 6.53 3.79
N VAL A 100 -11.29 6.55 3.45
CA VAL A 100 -10.80 6.98 2.15
C VAL A 100 -10.36 5.75 1.39
N ASN A 101 -10.95 5.55 0.20
CA ASN A 101 -10.59 4.50 -0.74
C ASN A 101 -9.99 5.12 -1.99
N TRP A 102 -8.79 4.69 -2.39
CA TRP A 102 -8.16 5.18 -3.61
C TRP A 102 -7.64 4.04 -4.48
N ARG A 103 -7.56 4.31 -5.79
CA ARG A 103 -6.95 3.41 -6.79
C ARG A 103 -6.09 4.19 -7.76
N GLY A 104 -4.86 3.72 -7.97
CA GLY A 104 -3.88 4.35 -8.85
C GLY A 104 -3.24 3.35 -9.83
N LEU A 105 -2.58 3.90 -10.84
CA LEU A 105 -1.70 3.19 -11.75
C LEU A 105 -0.30 3.81 -11.65
N SER A 106 0.70 3.01 -11.28
CA SER A 106 2.10 3.43 -11.28
C SER A 106 2.65 3.52 -12.72
N THR A 107 3.80 4.16 -12.88
CA THR A 107 4.45 4.38 -14.19
C THR A 107 4.89 3.08 -14.89
N ASP A 108 5.09 2.00 -14.14
CA ASP A 108 5.38 0.65 -14.65
C ASP A 108 4.10 -0.12 -15.07
N GLY A 109 2.92 0.47 -14.87
CA GLY A 109 1.64 -0.09 -15.26
C GLY A 109 0.99 -1.02 -14.22
N HIS A 110 1.52 -1.11 -13.00
CA HIS A 110 0.84 -1.82 -11.92
C HIS A 110 -0.31 -1.02 -11.33
N MET A 111 -1.45 -1.69 -11.14
CA MET A 111 -2.60 -1.12 -10.46
C MET A 111 -2.45 -1.30 -8.97
N MET A 112 -2.67 -0.22 -8.22
CA MET A 112 -2.63 -0.19 -6.76
C MET A 112 -3.96 0.28 -6.21
N SER A 113 -4.37 -0.27 -5.07
CA SER A 113 -5.59 0.15 -4.37
C SER A 113 -5.38 -0.05 -2.88
N GLU A 114 -5.58 1.02 -2.12
CA GLU A 114 -5.49 1.01 -0.67
C GLU A 114 -6.62 1.85 -0.07
N SER A 115 -6.76 1.72 1.24
CA SER A 115 -7.72 2.47 2.04
C SER A 115 -7.06 2.96 3.32
N PHE A 116 -7.50 4.11 3.83
CA PHE A 116 -7.14 4.59 5.17
C PHE A 116 -8.34 5.19 5.88
N ASN A 117 -8.26 5.27 7.21
CA ASN A 117 -9.36 5.71 8.07
C ASN A 117 -8.94 6.98 8.82
N PHE A 118 -9.90 7.82 9.19
CA PHE A 118 -9.71 8.87 10.19
C PHE A 118 -11.04 9.20 10.85
N SER A 119 -11.00 9.84 12.02
CA SER A 119 -12.20 10.32 12.72
C SER A 119 -12.17 11.83 12.87
N VAL A 120 -13.33 12.48 12.80
CA VAL A 120 -13.50 13.91 13.11
C VAL A 120 -14.20 14.03 14.46
N GLU A 121 -13.69 14.88 15.35
CA GLU A 121 -14.33 15.28 16.61
C GLU A 121 -14.48 16.80 16.70
N ASP A 122 -15.30 17.27 17.64
CA ASP A 122 -15.54 18.70 17.90
C ASP A 122 -14.42 19.35 18.73
#